data_AF-A0A8T0FVV3-F1
#
_entry.id   AF-A0A8T0FVV3-F1
#
_cell.length_a   1.000
_cell.length_b   1.000
_cell.length_c   1.000
_cell.angle_alpha   90.00
_cell.angle_beta   90.00
_cell.angle_gamma   90.00
#
_symmetry.space_group_name_H-M   'P 1'
#
loop_
_entity.id
_entity.type
_entity.pdbx_description
1 polymer ?
#
loop_
_entity_poly.entity_id
_entity_poly.type
_entity_poly.pdbx_seq_one_letter_code
_entity_poly.pdbx_strand_id
1 'polypeptide(L)'
;MEENAERLENVCALQAFTGLHCEIKKPCKYIEIKEPYKRGFKQKVTTQAKVPCGAWGWKSCTKTKVHYEMVYKTFYKTSYECEGTRKEYPDYQKMKTA
;
A
#
# COMPACT_ATOMS: atom_id res chain seq x y z
N MET A 1 5.00 41.57 -25.90
CA MET A 1 6.33 40.96 -25.84
C MET A 1 6.44 40.22 -24.52
N GLU A 2 5.85 39.03 -24.48
CA GLU A 2 5.84 38.11 -23.33
C GLU A 2 6.99 37.11 -23.50
N GLU A 3 8.22 37.59 -23.28
CA GLU A 3 9.44 36.81 -23.51
C GLU A 3 10.26 36.73 -22.21
N ASN A 4 9.63 36.28 -21.11
CA ASN A 4 10.31 36.17 -19.82
C ASN A 4 9.91 34.93 -18.98
N ALA A 5 9.15 34.00 -19.54
CA ALA A 5 8.69 32.80 -18.81
C ALA A 5 9.59 31.56 -19.01
N GLU A 6 10.42 31.49 -20.06
CA GLU A 6 11.24 30.30 -20.38
C GLU A 6 12.61 30.26 -19.68
N ARG A 7 12.96 31.30 -18.89
CA ARG A 7 14.33 31.46 -18.35
C ARG A 7 14.61 30.72 -17.03
N LEU A 8 13.65 29.94 -16.51
CA LEU A 8 13.82 29.20 -15.25
C LEU A 8 14.10 27.70 -15.44
N GLU A 9 14.04 27.14 -16.65
CA GLU A 9 14.21 25.70 -16.83
C GLU A 9 15.65 25.22 -17.15
N ASN A 10 16.61 26.13 -17.41
CA ASN A 10 17.92 25.71 -17.98
C ASN A 10 19.16 26.21 -17.24
N VAL A 11 19.16 26.22 -15.90
CA VAL A 11 20.36 26.61 -15.12
C VAL A 11 21.47 25.54 -15.13
N CYS A 12 21.20 24.30 -15.59
CA CYS A 12 22.24 23.27 -15.73
C CYS A 12 23.00 23.29 -17.07
N ALA A 13 22.57 24.07 -18.06
CA ALA A 13 23.04 23.89 -19.43
C ALA A 13 24.34 24.64 -19.77
N LEU A 14 24.86 25.54 -18.92
CA LEU A 14 25.83 26.53 -19.41
C LEU A 14 27.10 26.77 -18.60
N GLN A 15 27.33 26.11 -17.46
CA GLN A 15 28.62 26.24 -16.79
C GLN A 15 29.05 24.91 -16.17
N ALA A 16 30.35 24.66 -16.25
CA ALA A 16 31.13 23.47 -15.90
C ALA A 16 30.87 22.85 -14.50
N PHE A 17 29.63 22.53 -14.16
CA PHE A 17 29.26 21.80 -12.96
C PHE A 17 29.25 20.30 -13.26
N THR A 18 30.44 19.73 -13.38
CA THR A 18 30.63 18.28 -13.24
C THR A 18 30.65 17.96 -11.75
N GLY A 19 29.53 17.47 -11.23
CA GLY A 19 29.41 16.99 -9.86
C GLY A 19 28.09 16.27 -9.66
N LEU A 20 28.09 15.26 -8.78
CA LEU A 20 26.94 14.41 -8.43
C LEU A 20 25.62 15.19 -8.24
N HIS A 21 25.67 16.46 -7.83
CA HIS A 21 24.49 17.28 -7.57
C HIS A 21 23.67 17.69 -8.82
N CYS A 22 24.29 17.79 -10.00
CA CYS A 22 23.58 18.11 -11.25
C CYS A 22 23.06 16.86 -11.96
N GLU A 23 23.75 15.72 -11.85
CA GLU A 23 23.30 14.43 -12.40
C GLU A 23 22.07 13.87 -11.68
N ILE A 24 21.91 14.17 -10.39
CA ILE A 24 20.81 13.66 -9.55
C ILE A 24 19.46 14.34 -9.86
N LYS A 25 19.44 15.49 -10.54
CA LYS A 25 18.20 16.19 -10.90
C LYS A 25 17.73 15.90 -12.33
N LYS A 26 17.80 14.64 -12.78
CA LYS A 26 16.91 14.26 -13.88
C LYS A 26 15.47 14.46 -13.38
N PRO A 27 14.60 15.20 -14.10
CA PRO A 27 13.22 15.38 -13.68
C PRO A 27 12.59 13.99 -13.63
N CYS A 28 12.32 13.55 -12.41
CA CYS A 28 11.67 12.29 -12.15
C CYS A 28 10.24 12.40 -12.67
N LYS A 29 9.92 11.66 -13.74
CA LYS A 29 8.54 11.52 -14.17
C LYS A 29 7.85 10.56 -13.21
N TYR A 30 7.00 11.09 -12.35
CA TYR A 30 6.24 10.29 -11.41
C TYR A 30 5.11 9.55 -12.16
N ILE A 31 5.03 8.24 -11.94
CA ILE A 31 3.97 7.40 -12.44
C ILE A 31 3.07 6.96 -11.29
N GLU A 32 1.76 6.96 -11.54
CA GLU A 32 0.80 6.42 -10.59
C GLU A 32 0.92 4.89 -10.55
N ILE A 33 1.02 4.34 -9.34
CA ILE A 33 1.02 2.90 -9.10
C ILE A 33 -0.06 2.53 -8.08
N LYS A 34 -0.62 1.34 -8.23
CA LYS A 34 -1.56 0.74 -7.27
C LYS A 34 -0.79 -0.21 -6.35
N GLU A 35 -0.54 0.24 -5.13
CA GLU A 35 0.23 -0.51 -4.13
C GLU A 35 -0.71 -1.36 -3.26
N PRO A 36 -0.55 -2.69 -3.24
CA PRO A 36 -1.32 -3.56 -2.37
C PRO A 36 -0.89 -3.40 -0.91
N TYR A 37 -1.84 -3.35 0.00
CA TYR A 37 -1.59 -3.39 1.45
C TYR A 37 -2.62 -4.25 2.15
N LYS A 38 -2.21 -4.95 3.22
CA LYS A 38 -3.10 -5.80 4.03
C LYS A 38 -3.70 -4.97 5.16
N ARG A 39 -5.01 -5.00 5.32
CA ARG A 39 -5.72 -4.39 6.46
C ARG A 39 -6.60 -5.43 7.14
N GLY A 40 -6.42 -5.57 8.45
CA GLY A 40 -7.29 -6.35 9.31
C GLY A 40 -8.51 -5.55 9.76
N PHE A 41 -9.68 -6.18 9.83
CA PHE A 41 -10.86 -5.63 10.48
C PHE A 41 -11.61 -6.71 11.25
N LYS A 42 -12.35 -6.28 12.28
CA LYS A 42 -13.18 -7.17 13.09
C LYS A 42 -14.49 -7.42 12.35
N GLN A 43 -14.76 -8.67 12.02
CA GLN A 43 -16.03 -9.11 11.46
C GLN A 43 -16.84 -9.81 12.55
N LYS A 44 -18.10 -9.39 12.72
CA LYS A 44 -19.04 -10.07 13.61
C LYS A 44 -19.52 -11.34 12.93
N VAL A 45 -19.30 -12.49 13.56
CA VAL A 45 -19.72 -13.80 13.06
C VAL A 45 -20.71 -14.41 14.04
N THR A 46 -21.80 -14.94 13.49
CA THR A 46 -22.85 -15.62 14.26
C THR A 46 -22.76 -17.10 13.96
N THR A 47 -22.44 -17.90 14.97
CA THR A 47 -22.30 -19.35 14.84
C THR A 47 -23.35 -20.06 15.66
N GLN A 48 -23.96 -21.10 15.09
CA GLN A 48 -24.88 -21.98 15.81
C GLN A 48 -24.12 -23.20 16.31
N ALA A 49 -24.18 -23.45 17.62
CA ALA A 49 -23.59 -24.62 18.23
C ALA A 49 -24.68 -25.46 18.91
N LYS A 50 -24.65 -26.78 18.70
CA LYS A 50 -25.49 -27.73 19.44
C LYS A 50 -24.90 -27.88 20.84
N VAL A 51 -25.71 -27.65 21.86
CA VAL A 51 -25.34 -27.79 23.27
C VAL A 51 -26.28 -28.78 23.97
N PRO A 52 -25.78 -29.60 24.91
CA PRO A 52 -26.64 -30.47 25.71
C PRO A 52 -27.57 -29.63 26.59
N CYS A 53 -28.83 -30.06 26.70
CA CYS A 53 -29.85 -29.40 27.50
C CYS A 53 -30.82 -30.41 28.13
N GLY A 54 -31.55 -29.97 29.16
CA GLY A 54 -32.42 -30.82 30.00
C GLY A 54 -31.73 -31.32 31.27
N ALA A 55 -32.51 -31.76 32.27
CA ALA A 55 -32.04 -32.08 33.62
C ALA A 55 -30.86 -33.08 33.69
N TRP A 56 -30.68 -33.91 32.65
CA TRP A 56 -29.62 -34.91 32.54
C TRP A 56 -28.87 -34.87 31.18
N GLY A 57 -28.97 -33.78 30.42
CA GLY A 57 -28.25 -33.63 29.12
C GLY A 57 -28.75 -34.51 27.95
N TRP A 58 -29.84 -35.25 28.15
CA TRP A 58 -30.54 -36.10 27.17
C TRP A 58 -31.11 -35.39 25.93
N LYS A 59 -31.26 -34.06 25.94
CA LYS A 59 -31.72 -33.30 24.76
C LYS A 59 -30.58 -32.44 24.21
N SER A 60 -30.61 -32.16 22.91
CA SER A 60 -29.70 -31.19 22.28
C SER A 60 -30.46 -29.93 21.90
N CYS A 61 -29.98 -28.78 22.36
CA CYS A 61 -30.52 -27.47 22.03
C CYS A 61 -29.55 -26.72 21.11
N THR A 62 -30.07 -25.85 20.25
CA THR A 62 -29.23 -24.98 19.42
C THR A 62 -28.99 -23.66 20.17
N LYS A 63 -27.73 -23.30 20.38
CA LYS A 63 -27.35 -22.01 20.95
C LYS A 63 -26.63 -21.18 19.90
N THR A 64 -27.13 -19.98 19.68
CA THR A 64 -26.47 -18.98 18.86
C THR A 64 -25.39 -18.28 19.69
N LYS A 65 -24.14 -18.34 19.22
CA LYS A 65 -23.02 -17.58 19.77
C LYS A 65 -22.61 -16.52 18.76
N VAL A 66 -22.31 -15.33 19.28
CA VAL A 66 -21.80 -14.21 18.50
C VAL A 66 -20.38 -13.96 18.97
N HIS A 67 -19.44 -13.97 18.03
CA HIS A 67 -18.05 -13.63 18.31
C HIS A 67 -17.49 -12.74 17.20
N TYR A 68 -16.36 -12.12 17.47
CA TYR A 68 -15.66 -11.28 16.50
C TYR A 68 -14.43 -12.03 16.01
N GLU A 69 -14.32 -12.14 14.69
CA GLU A 69 -13.15 -12.72 14.02
C GLU A 69 -12.33 -11.61 13.37
N MET A 70 -11.01 -11.73 13.42
CA MET A 70 -10.11 -10.84 12.69
C MET A 70 -9.96 -11.35 11.25
N VAL A 71 -10.42 -10.55 10.29
CA VAL A 71 -10.34 -10.88 8.87
C VAL A 71 -9.37 -9.92 8.20
N TYR A 72 -8.45 -10.46 7.42
CA TYR A 72 -7.48 -9.68 6.65
C TYR A 72 -7.90 -9.63 5.19
N LYS A 73 -7.99 -8.42 4.62
CA LYS A 73 -8.20 -8.22 3.19
C LYS A 73 -7.07 -7.39 2.62
N THR A 74 -6.75 -7.66 1.36
CA THR A 74 -5.83 -6.84 0.57
C THR A 74 -6.61 -5.69 -0.06
N PHE A 75 -6.12 -4.48 0.16
CA PHE A 75 -6.63 -3.26 -0.44
C PHE A 75 -5.53 -2.65 -1.32
N TYR A 76 -5.91 -1.74 -2.20
CA TYR A 76 -4.97 -1.03 -3.06
C TYR A 76 -5.04 0.45 -2.72
N LYS A 77 -3.88 1.07 -2.51
CA LYS A 77 -3.75 2.52 -2.42
C LYS A 77 -3.05 3.04 -3.66
N THR A 78 -3.40 4.24 -4.07
CA THR A 78 -2.64 4.97 -5.09
C THR A 78 -1.37 5.52 -4.44
N SER A 79 -0.21 5.23 -5.04
CA SER A 79 1.06 5.85 -4.70
C SER A 79 1.79 6.29 -5.97
N TYR A 80 2.82 7.12 -5.82
CA TYR A 80 3.57 7.66 -6.95
C TYR A 80 5.03 7.19 -6.83
N GLU A 81 5.55 6.62 -7.90
CA GLU A 81 6.94 6.17 -7.99
C GLU A 81 7.65 6.86 -9.16
N CYS A 82 8.96 7.01 -9.07
CA CYS A 82 9.77 7.58 -10.13
C CYS A 82 9.94 6.60 -11.30
N GLU A 83 9.70 7.07 -12.54
CA GLU A 83 9.97 6.31 -13.76
C GLU A 83 11.50 6.11 -13.94
N GLY A 84 12.04 5.05 -13.30
CA GLY A 84 13.46 4.69 -13.34
C GLY A 84 13.91 3.80 -12.19
N THR A 85 13.33 3.99 -10.99
CA THR A 85 13.74 3.27 -9.77
C THR A 85 13.49 1.76 -9.84
N ARG A 86 12.51 1.32 -10.64
CA ARG A 86 12.24 -0.12 -10.83
C ARG A 86 13.29 -0.86 -11.65
N LYS A 87 13.95 -0.18 -12.60
CA LYS A 87 14.96 -0.82 -13.47
C LYS A 87 16.32 -0.91 -12.78
N GLU A 88 16.58 0.01 -11.86
CA GLU A 88 17.91 0.23 -11.28
C GLU A 88 18.12 -0.53 -9.96
N TYR A 89 17.04 -0.87 -9.22
CA TYR A 89 17.12 -1.64 -7.97
C TYR A 89 16.00 -2.70 -7.86
N PRO A 90 16.23 -3.94 -8.32
CA PRO A 90 15.28 -5.04 -8.15
C PRO A 90 15.01 -5.39 -6.67
N ASP A 91 15.89 -4.98 -5.74
CA ASP A 91 15.72 -5.18 -4.29
C ASP A 91 14.77 -4.18 -3.62
N TYR A 92 14.35 -3.10 -4.29
CA TYR A 92 13.37 -2.16 -3.74
C TYR A 92 12.03 -2.82 -3.41
N GLN A 93 11.63 -3.84 -4.19
CA GLN A 93 10.43 -4.66 -3.92
C GLN A 93 10.58 -5.53 -2.66
N LYS A 94 11.81 -5.97 -2.32
CA LYS A 94 12.09 -6.79 -1.14
C LYS A 94 12.16 -5.97 0.15
N MET A 95 12.62 -4.72 0.08
CA MET A 95 12.67 -3.81 1.24
C MET A 95 11.26 -3.39 1.73
N LYS A 96 10.27 -3.33 0.83
CA LYS A 96 8.87 -3.02 1.19
C LYS A 96 8.11 -4.18 1.85
N THR A 97 8.68 -5.39 1.85
CA THR A 97 8.02 -6.60 2.38
C THR A 97 8.57 -7.10 3.73
N ALA A 98 9.52 -6.38 4.33
CA ALA A 98 10.04 -6.63 5.68
C ALA A 98 9.28 -5.87 6.77
#